data_AF-A0A7W1M0W9-F1
#
_entry.id   AF-A0A7W1M0W9-F1
#
_cell.length_a   1.000
_cell.length_b   1.000
_cell.length_c   1.000
_cell.angle_alpha   90.00
_cell.angle_beta   90.00
_cell.angle_gamma   90.00
#
_symmetry.space_group_name_H-M   'P 1'
#
loop_
_entity.id
_entity.type
_entity.pdbx_description
1 polymer ?
#
loop_
_entity_poly.entity_id
_entity_poly.type
_entity_poly.pdbx_seq_one_letter_code
_entity_poly.pdbx_strand_id
1 'polypeptide(L)'
;MNAEPIMSPIHPGEVLMHDYLQPLEVTQHRLAVAIGVPPRRINDIVHGKRRITVDTALRLARYFATTERFWLNLQDRYDLEVERDRLAPALKEIRPLAQALSTVRRTSRSSQDLGCSARNTSEIPWSGSAANVVRAAARDVGMDSHRRAHLTRLPDAAPARSVYADDNTRGQSSENSCPARD
;
A
#
# COMPACT_ATOMS: atom_id res chain seq x y z
N MET A 1 26.89 -17.52 19.82
CA MET A 1 26.70 -16.59 18.69
C MET A 1 25.24 -16.19 18.74
N ASN A 2 24.94 -15.04 19.34
CA ASN A 2 23.57 -14.61 19.57
C ASN A 2 23.04 -14.08 18.24
N ALA A 3 22.07 -14.78 17.65
CA ALA A 3 21.35 -14.30 16.48
C ALA A 3 20.63 -13.01 16.89
N GLU A 4 21.06 -11.89 16.30
CA GLU A 4 20.38 -10.61 16.42
C GLU A 4 18.88 -10.81 16.11
N PRO A 5 17.97 -10.19 16.89
CA PRO A 5 16.55 -10.42 16.72
C PRO A 5 16.13 -9.93 15.34
N ILE A 6 15.56 -10.85 14.55
CA ILE A 6 14.87 -10.53 13.31
C ILE A 6 13.73 -9.58 13.73
N MET A 7 13.91 -8.27 13.52
CA MET A 7 12.90 -7.28 13.84
C MET A 7 11.64 -7.64 13.07
N SER A 8 10.54 -7.87 13.79
CA SER A 8 9.26 -8.19 13.17
C SER A 8 8.85 -7.08 12.20
N PRO A 9 8.34 -7.42 11.01
CA PRO A 9 7.84 -6.44 10.06
C PRO A 9 6.81 -5.52 10.71
N ILE A 10 7.00 -4.20 10.58
CA ILE A 10 6.11 -3.21 11.18
C ILE A 10 4.79 -3.20 10.41
N HIS A 11 3.69 -3.53 11.09
CA HIS A 11 2.38 -3.53 10.44
C HIS A 11 1.86 -2.10 10.27
N PRO A 12 1.24 -1.72 9.13
CA PRO A 12 0.69 -0.37 8.93
C PRO A 12 -0.35 0.05 9.99
N GLY A 13 -1.03 -0.93 10.59
CA GLY A 13 -1.96 -0.72 11.71
C GLY A 13 -1.31 -0.24 13.00
N GLU A 14 -0.06 -0.64 13.27
CA GLU A 14 0.71 -0.16 14.43
C GLU A 14 1.10 1.30 14.24
N VAL A 15 1.55 1.67 13.04
CA VAL A 15 1.82 3.07 12.65
C VAL A 15 0.57 3.93 12.80
N LEU A 16 -0.58 3.45 12.32
CA LEU A 16 -1.85 4.17 12.48
C LEU A 16 -2.19 4.41 13.96
N MET A 17 -1.96 3.42 14.83
CA MET A 17 -2.24 3.55 16.26
C MET A 17 -1.27 4.51 16.94
N HIS A 18 0.03 4.27 16.80
CA HIS A 18 1.07 4.94 17.58
C HIS A 18 1.39 6.35 17.08
N ASP A 19 1.38 6.57 15.77
CA ASP A 19 1.84 7.85 15.20
C ASP A 19 0.68 8.82 14.95
N TYR A 20 -0.56 8.32 14.87
CA TYR A 20 -1.73 9.13 14.55
C TYR A 20 -2.80 9.11 15.64
N LEU A 21 -3.29 7.94 16.05
CA LEU A 21 -4.41 7.88 17.01
C LEU A 21 -4.01 8.28 18.43
N GLN A 22 -2.87 7.79 18.92
CA GLN A 22 -2.38 8.13 20.26
C GLN A 22 -2.05 9.62 20.41
N PRO A 23 -1.28 10.27 19.51
CA PRO A 23 -0.91 11.68 19.67
C PRO A 23 -2.08 12.64 19.48
N LEU A 24 -3.09 12.24 18.70
CA LEU A 24 -4.30 13.04 18.47
C LEU A 24 -5.43 12.75 19.47
N GLU A 25 -5.23 11.80 20.38
CA GLU A 25 -6.25 11.32 21.34
C GLU A 25 -7.57 10.92 20.65
N VAL A 26 -7.47 10.38 19.44
CA VAL A 26 -8.62 9.94 18.64
C VAL A 26 -8.85 8.46 18.86
N THR A 27 -10.06 8.06 19.23
CA THR A 27 -10.42 6.65 19.34
C THR A 27 -10.61 6.02 17.96
N GLN A 28 -10.34 4.71 17.84
CA GLN A 28 -10.57 3.95 16.60
C GLN A 28 -12.01 4.09 16.10
N HIS A 29 -12.97 4.11 17.02
CA HIS A 29 -14.39 4.28 16.71
C HIS A 29 -14.66 5.67 16.10
N ARG A 30 -14.11 6.73 16.71
CA ARG A 30 -14.26 8.10 16.20
C ARG A 30 -13.64 8.24 14.80
N LEU A 31 -12.46 7.65 14.57
CA LEU A 31 -11.85 7.60 13.23
C LEU A 31 -12.80 6.93 12.23
N ALA A 32 -13.32 5.75 12.57
CA ALA A 32 -14.19 4.98 11.68
C ALA A 32 -15.44 5.76 11.25
N VAL A 33 -16.10 6.44 12.20
CA VAL A 33 -17.25 7.30 11.95
C VAL A 33 -16.85 8.48 11.06
N ALA A 34 -15.73 9.15 11.36
CA ALA A 34 -15.29 10.34 10.61
C ALA A 34 -14.97 10.03 9.14
N ILE A 35 -14.44 8.85 8.84
CA ILE A 35 -14.10 8.44 7.47
C ILE A 35 -15.21 7.62 6.77
N GLY A 36 -16.32 7.36 7.48
CA GLY A 36 -17.47 6.64 6.95
C GLY A 36 -17.20 5.15 6.66
N VAL A 37 -16.47 4.45 7.54
CA VAL A 37 -16.27 3.00 7.43
C VAL A 37 -16.73 2.28 8.70
N PRO A 38 -17.09 0.98 8.64
CA PRO A 38 -17.45 0.23 9.84
C PRO A 38 -16.31 0.20 10.87
N PRO A 39 -16.56 0.42 12.17
CA PRO A 39 -15.54 0.40 13.22
C PRO A 39 -14.71 -0.89 13.26
N ARG A 40 -15.35 -2.02 12.96
CA ARG A 40 -14.68 -3.32 12.84
C ARG A 40 -13.54 -3.31 11.81
N ARG A 41 -13.70 -2.58 10.70
CA ARG A 41 -12.67 -2.46 9.67
C ARG A 41 -11.40 -1.80 10.22
N ILE A 42 -11.55 -0.71 10.97
CA ILE A 42 -10.42 -0.01 11.60
C ILE A 42 -9.78 -0.88 12.68
N ASN A 43 -10.59 -1.55 13.49
CA ASN A 43 -10.09 -2.47 14.51
C ASN A 43 -9.26 -3.61 13.89
N ASP A 44 -9.74 -4.24 12.82
CA ASP A 44 -9.02 -5.31 12.14
C ASP A 44 -7.70 -4.82 11.52
N ILE A 45 -7.66 -3.58 11.00
CA ILE A 45 -6.45 -2.96 10.45
C ILE A 45 -5.42 -2.72 11.56
N VAL A 46 -5.83 -2.13 12.67
CA VAL A 46 -4.96 -1.85 13.82
C VAL A 46 -4.33 -3.13 14.37
N HIS A 47 -5.08 -4.22 14.45
CA HIS A 47 -4.59 -5.50 14.96
C HIS A 47 -3.87 -6.38 13.91
N GLY A 48 -3.61 -5.87 12.71
CA GLY A 48 -2.91 -6.66 11.69
C GLY A 48 -3.73 -7.79 11.06
N LYS A 49 -5.04 -7.84 11.32
CA LYS A 49 -5.94 -8.87 10.77
C LYS A 49 -6.42 -8.54 9.36
N ARG A 50 -6.31 -7.28 8.94
CA ARG A 50 -6.77 -6.79 7.65
C ARG A 50 -5.75 -5.82 7.05
N ARG A 51 -5.50 -5.97 5.75
CA ARG A 51 -4.68 -5.04 4.96
C ARG A 51 -5.40 -3.73 4.66
N ILE A 52 -4.62 -2.66 4.51
CA ILE A 52 -5.11 -1.37 4.03
C ILE A 52 -5.39 -1.48 2.53
N THR A 53 -6.65 -1.25 2.14
CA THR A 53 -7.05 -1.17 0.74
C THR A 53 -6.94 0.25 0.20
N VAL A 54 -6.95 0.41 -1.13
CA VAL A 54 -6.94 1.73 -1.78
C VAL A 54 -8.09 2.63 -1.31
N ASP A 55 -9.31 2.10 -1.17
CA ASP A 55 -10.47 2.83 -0.60
C ASP A 55 -10.16 3.38 0.80
N THR A 56 -9.54 2.56 1.66
CA THR A 56 -9.22 2.98 3.02
C THR A 56 -8.08 3.99 3.03
N ALA A 57 -7.05 3.80 2.19
CA ALA A 57 -5.93 4.73 2.04
C ALA A 57 -6.38 6.13 1.61
N LEU A 58 -7.29 6.23 0.62
CA LEU A 58 -7.85 7.50 0.15
C LEU A 58 -8.63 8.22 1.27
N ARG A 59 -9.40 7.46 2.06
CA ARG A 59 -10.17 7.99 3.19
C ARG A 59 -9.26 8.49 4.33
N LEU A 60 -8.24 7.72 4.69
CA LEU A 60 -7.26 8.10 5.71
C LEU A 60 -6.45 9.33 5.26
N ALA A 61 -6.02 9.37 4.00
CA ALA A 61 -5.33 10.51 3.40
C ALA A 61 -6.16 11.79 3.52
N ARG A 62 -7.45 11.71 3.19
CA ARG A 62 -8.35 12.86 3.31
C ARG A 62 -8.55 13.32 4.76
N TYR A 63 -8.61 12.38 5.70
CA TYR A 63 -8.84 12.69 7.12
C TYR A 63 -7.60 13.27 7.81
N PHE A 64 -6.43 12.69 7.59
CA PHE A 64 -5.17 13.11 8.22
C PHE A 64 -4.39 14.14 7.41
N ALA A 65 -4.92 14.60 6.27
CA ALA A 65 -4.23 15.47 5.32
C ALA A 65 -2.86 14.90 4.87
N THR A 66 -2.81 13.58 4.68
CA THR A 66 -1.63 12.85 4.18
C THR A 66 -1.86 12.38 2.73
N THR A 67 -0.89 11.66 2.16
CA THR A 67 -1.03 11.07 0.83
C THR A 67 -1.53 9.63 0.92
N GLU A 68 -2.35 9.19 -0.03
CA GLU A 68 -2.82 7.81 -0.11
C GLU A 68 -1.65 6.83 -0.35
N ARG A 69 -0.64 7.27 -1.09
CA ARG A 69 0.60 6.52 -1.33
C ARG A 69 1.35 6.23 -0.05
N PHE A 70 1.33 7.12 0.94
CA PHE A 70 1.96 6.87 2.23
C PHE A 70 1.40 5.59 2.88
N TRP A 71 0.07 5.46 2.94
CA TRP A 71 -0.59 4.31 3.54
C TRP A 71 -0.36 3.02 2.73
N LEU A 72 -0.40 3.10 1.40
CA LEU A 72 -0.13 1.94 0.54
C LEU A 72 1.32 1.49 0.63
N ASN A 73 2.28 2.42 0.67
CA ASN A 73 3.69 2.09 0.82
C ASN A 73 3.99 1.37 2.15
N LEU A 74 3.29 1.71 3.23
CA LEU A 74 3.42 0.98 4.51
C LEU A 74 2.94 -0.46 4.37
N GLN A 75 1.81 -0.67 3.71
CA GLN A 75 1.29 -2.00 3.44
C GLN A 75 2.25 -2.80 2.53
N ASP A 76 2.71 -2.20 1.44
CA ASP A 76 3.62 -2.84 0.50
C ASP A 76 4.93 -3.25 1.16
N ARG A 77 5.51 -2.40 2.03
CA ARG A 77 6.74 -2.74 2.77
C ARG A 77 6.53 -3.95 3.68
N TYR A 78 5.47 -3.93 4.48
CA TYR A 78 5.12 -5.05 5.35
C TYR A 78 4.93 -6.34 4.54
N ASP A 79 4.19 -6.25 3.44
CA ASP A 79 3.88 -7.39 2.57
C ASP A 79 5.15 -7.96 1.91
N LEU A 80 6.04 -7.09 1.44
CA LEU A 80 7.30 -7.48 0.83
C LEU A 80 8.21 -8.17 1.83
N GLU A 81 8.31 -7.69 3.07
CA GLU A 81 9.14 -8.32 4.11
C GLU A 81 8.61 -9.71 4.46
N VAL A 82 7.31 -9.83 4.75
CA VAL A 82 6.67 -11.11 5.07
C VAL A 82 6.80 -12.11 3.93
N GLU A 83 6.54 -11.69 2.69
CA GLU A 83 6.62 -12.57 1.53
C GLU A 83 8.06 -12.91 1.14
N ARG A 84 9.01 -11.99 1.33
CA ARG A 84 10.43 -12.23 1.08
C ARG A 84 10.96 -13.34 1.97
N ASP A 85 10.59 -13.34 3.24
CA ASP A 85 11.00 -14.39 4.18
C ASP A 85 10.34 -15.73 3.84
N ARG A 86 9.05 -15.71 3.49
CA ARG A 86 8.31 -16.90 3.05
C ARG A 86 8.90 -17.52 1.78
N LEU A 87 9.25 -16.69 0.80
CA LEU A 87 9.74 -17.11 -0.52
C LEU A 87 11.27 -17.20 -0.59
N ALA A 88 11.99 -16.91 0.50
CA ALA A 88 13.44 -16.91 0.55
C ALA A 88 14.12 -18.13 -0.10
N PRO A 89 13.69 -19.39 0.13
CA PRO A 89 14.31 -20.55 -0.53
C PRO A 89 14.01 -20.56 -2.04
N ALA A 90 12.79 -20.27 -2.46
CA ALA A 90 12.40 -20.26 -3.87
C ALA A 90 13.12 -19.15 -4.66
N LEU A 91 13.28 -17.96 -4.06
CA LEU A 91 13.97 -16.84 -4.69
C LEU A 91 15.46 -17.11 -4.93
N LYS A 92 16.11 -17.94 -4.12
CA LYS A 92 17.53 -18.32 -4.31
C LYS A 92 17.75 -19.16 -5.57
N GLU A 93 16.77 -19.97 -5.95
CA GLU A 93 16.83 -20.82 -7.15
C GLU A 93 16.62 -20.01 -8.45
N ILE A 94 16.02 -18.82 -8.36
CA ILE A 94 15.74 -17.98 -9.54
C ILE A 94 17.03 -17.29 -9.99
N ARG A 95 17.54 -17.71 -11.14
CA ARG A 95 18.74 -17.13 -11.75
C ARG A 95 18.41 -15.87 -12.56
N PRO A 96 18.97 -14.69 -12.25
CA PRO A 96 18.67 -13.46 -12.99
C PRO A 96 19.08 -13.53 -14.46
N LEU A 97 18.23 -12.99 -15.35
CA LEU A 97 18.46 -13.00 -16.80
C LEU A 97 19.82 -12.38 -17.20
N ALA A 98 20.21 -11.29 -16.55
CA ALA A 98 21.50 -10.62 -16.82
C ALA A 98 22.71 -11.55 -16.59
N GLN A 99 22.63 -12.48 -15.63
CA GLN A 99 23.69 -13.45 -15.34
C GLN A 99 23.72 -14.58 -16.39
N ALA A 100 22.57 -14.96 -16.93
CA ALA A 100 22.48 -15.94 -18.01
C ALA A 100 23.10 -15.37 -19.31
N LEU A 101 22.76 -14.13 -19.68
CA LEU A 101 23.23 -13.48 -20.90
C LEU A 101 24.73 -13.14 -20.90
N SER A 102 25.33 -12.85 -19.73
CA SER A 102 26.77 -12.60 -19.62
C SER A 102 27.64 -13.85 -19.81
N THR A 103 27.06 -15.04 -19.64
CA THR A 103 27.75 -16.32 -19.90
C THR A 103 27.86 -16.57 -21.41
N VAL A 104 26.78 -16.32 -22.16
CA VAL A 104 26.72 -16.51 -23.61
C VAL A 104 27.63 -15.52 -24.37
N ARG A 105 27.76 -14.28 -23.89
CA ARG A 105 28.63 -13.28 -24.54
C ARG A 105 30.14 -13.57 -24.42
N ARG A 106 30.56 -14.41 -23.46
CA ARG A 106 31.98 -14.77 -23.30
C ARG A 106 32.42 -15.86 -24.27
N THR A 107 31.55 -16.79 -24.61
CA THR A 107 31.87 -17.91 -25.52
C THR A 107 31.97 -17.47 -26.99
N SER A 108 31.47 -16.29 -27.36
CA SER A 108 31.54 -15.75 -28.72
C SER A 108 32.72 -14.79 -28.98
N ARG A 109 33.65 -14.61 -28.03
CA ARG A 109 34.78 -13.65 -28.15
C ARG A 109 36.18 -14.31 -28.17
N SER A 110 36.28 -15.61 -28.49
CA SER A 110 37.57 -16.29 -28.68
C SER A 110 37.87 -16.68 -30.14
N SER A 111 37.23 -16.04 -31.12
CA SER A 111 37.49 -16.27 -32.55
C SER A 111 37.31 -14.99 -33.37
N GLN A 112 38.02 -13.92 -32.99
CA GLN A 112 38.24 -12.74 -33.84
C GLN A 112 39.63 -12.16 -33.58
N ASP A 113 40.66 -13.00 -33.64
CA ASP A 113 41.93 -12.56 -34.21
C ASP A 113 41.84 -12.93 -35.69
N LEU A 114 41.43 -11.97 -36.51
CA LEU A 114 41.79 -11.77 -37.91
C LEU A 114 40.90 -10.64 -38.46
N GLY A 115 41.47 -9.43 -38.48
CA GLY A 115 41.18 -8.38 -39.46
C GLY A 115 39.72 -7.92 -39.60
N CYS A 116 39.33 -6.88 -38.87
CA CYS A 116 38.26 -6.00 -39.35
C CYS A 116 38.57 -4.55 -39.00
N SER A 117 39.33 -3.91 -39.90
CA SER A 117 39.36 -2.47 -40.06
C SER A 117 37.99 -2.05 -40.62
N ALA A 118 37.14 -1.45 -39.79
CA ALA A 118 35.89 -0.87 -40.24
C ALA A 118 35.61 0.42 -39.46
N ARG A 119 36.15 1.49 -40.02
CA ARG A 119 35.55 2.82 -40.25
C ARG A 119 34.64 3.43 -39.17
N ASN A 120 35.10 4.62 -38.75
CA ASN A 120 34.32 5.80 -38.41
C ASN A 120 32.95 5.88 -39.12
N THR A 121 31.88 5.97 -38.32
CA THR A 121 30.67 6.72 -38.67
C THR A 121 30.15 7.39 -37.40
N SER A 122 30.58 8.63 -37.20
CA SER A 122 29.69 9.70 -36.78
C SER A 122 28.33 9.57 -37.48
N GLU A 123 27.24 9.78 -36.73
CA GLU A 123 25.82 9.82 -37.16
C GLU A 123 24.99 8.54 -36.94
N ILE A 124 24.48 8.39 -35.71
CA ILE A 124 23.12 7.87 -35.48
C ILE A 124 22.43 8.83 -34.49
N PRO A 125 21.42 9.61 -34.91
CA PRO A 125 20.54 10.33 -34.01
C PRO A 125 19.42 9.37 -33.54
N TRP A 126 19.20 9.34 -32.22
CA TRP A 126 18.22 8.53 -31.47
C TRP A 126 18.60 7.06 -31.20
N SER A 127 19.33 6.85 -30.09
CA SER A 127 19.14 5.66 -29.25
C SER A 127 18.66 6.10 -27.87
N GLY A 128 17.38 5.87 -27.59
CA GLY A 128 16.83 5.95 -26.26
C GLY A 128 17.48 4.89 -25.38
N SER A 129 18.53 5.28 -24.66
CA SER A 129 19.11 4.42 -23.64
C SER A 129 18.11 4.24 -22.50
N ALA A 130 17.84 2.98 -22.13
CA ALA A 130 17.06 2.61 -20.95
C ALA A 130 17.58 3.29 -19.66
N ALA A 131 18.82 3.78 -19.66
CA ALA A 131 19.39 4.59 -18.59
C ALA A 131 18.69 5.95 -18.36
N ASN A 132 17.93 6.49 -19.34
CA ASN A 132 17.19 7.74 -19.15
C ASN A 132 15.82 7.54 -18.48
N VAL A 133 15.23 6.34 -18.54
CA VAL A 133 13.98 6.04 -17.82
C VAL A 133 14.21 6.11 -16.30
N VAL A 134 15.38 5.68 -15.83
CA VAL A 134 15.74 5.67 -14.40
C VAL A 134 16.01 7.09 -13.85
N ARG A 135 16.32 8.08 -14.71
CA ARG A 135 16.48 9.48 -14.29
C ARG A 135 15.21 10.33 -14.39
N ALA A 136 14.17 9.85 -15.06
CA ALA A 136 12.90 10.56 -15.17
C ALA A 136 12.01 10.46 -13.91
N ALA A 137 12.29 9.51 -13.00
CA ALA A 137 11.52 9.31 -11.77
C ALA A 137 11.94 10.21 -10.59
N ALA A 138 12.94 11.09 -10.76
CA ALA A 138 13.54 11.88 -9.67
C ALA A 138 13.21 13.40 -9.73
N ARG A 139 12.14 13.81 -10.42
CA ARG A 139 11.65 15.19 -10.42
C ARG A 139 10.12 15.21 -10.37
N ASP A 140 9.55 14.91 -9.21
CA ASP A 140 8.14 15.26 -8.95
C ASP A 140 7.91 15.53 -7.47
N VAL A 141 8.76 16.41 -6.92
CA VAL A 141 8.45 17.20 -5.71
C VAL A 141 8.36 18.65 -6.16
N GLY A 142 7.35 18.94 -6.99
CA GLY A 142 6.93 20.28 -7.35
C GLY A 142 5.73 20.67 -6.51
N MET A 143 5.98 21.25 -5.34
CA MET A 143 4.94 21.82 -4.47
C MET A 143 4.42 23.11 -5.11
N ASP A 144 3.27 23.03 -5.78
CA ASP A 144 2.71 24.17 -6.50
C ASP A 144 2.06 25.16 -5.53
N SER A 145 2.52 26.41 -5.58
CA SER A 145 2.33 27.44 -4.56
C SER A 145 1.18 28.39 -4.89
N HIS A 146 0.10 27.89 -5.50
CA HIS A 146 -1.06 28.73 -5.87
C HIS A 146 -2.41 27.99 -5.80
N ARG A 147 -3.00 27.95 -4.60
CA ARG A 147 -4.44 28.17 -4.43
C ARG A 147 -4.70 28.87 -3.09
N ARG A 148 -4.39 30.16 -3.09
CA ARG A 148 -4.82 31.10 -2.04
C ARG A 148 -6.23 31.58 -2.38
N ALA A 149 -7.05 31.67 -1.32
CA ALA A 149 -8.30 32.41 -1.22
C ALA A 149 -9.53 31.86 -1.97
N HIS A 150 -10.39 31.15 -1.24
CA HIS A 150 -11.80 31.53 -0.99
C HIS A 150 -12.46 30.45 -0.12
N LEU A 151 -12.55 30.69 1.19
CA LEU A 151 -13.60 30.14 2.07
C LEU A 151 -13.58 30.90 3.39
N THR A 152 -14.00 32.15 3.31
CA THR A 152 -14.53 32.89 4.45
C THR A 152 -15.88 32.26 4.83
N ARG A 153 -16.14 32.14 6.14
CA ARG A 153 -17.38 31.66 6.79
C ARG A 153 -17.64 30.14 6.79
N LEU A 154 -17.15 29.49 7.85
CA LEU A 154 -17.80 28.35 8.47
C LEU A 154 -19.13 28.84 9.10
N PRO A 155 -20.31 28.33 8.71
CA PRO A 155 -21.48 28.36 9.58
C PRO A 155 -21.37 27.26 10.63
N ASP A 156 -21.76 27.59 11.86
CA ASP A 156 -21.90 26.70 13.02
C ASP A 156 -22.48 25.33 12.64
N ALA A 157 -21.71 24.28 12.91
CA ALA A 157 -22.19 22.91 12.84
C ALA A 157 -23.13 22.67 14.03
N ALA A 158 -24.42 22.89 13.78
CA ALA A 158 -25.50 22.40 14.63
C ALA A 158 -25.41 20.86 14.78
N PRO A 159 -25.85 20.30 15.92
CA PRO A 159 -25.63 18.90 16.26
C PRO A 159 -26.40 17.97 15.32
N ALA A 160 -25.68 17.01 14.72
CA ALA A 160 -26.26 15.89 14.00
C ALA A 160 -27.18 15.12 14.95
N ARG A 161 -28.50 15.29 14.75
CA ARG A 161 -29.53 14.48 15.39
C ARG A 161 -29.31 13.02 15.01
N SER A 162 -29.29 12.20 16.06
CA SER A 162 -29.36 10.74 16.03
C SER A 162 -30.47 10.25 15.10
N VAL A 163 -30.09 9.48 14.08
CA VAL A 163 -31.00 8.59 13.35
C VAL A 163 -30.35 7.21 13.29
N TYR A 164 -30.13 6.61 14.45
CA TYR A 164 -30.21 5.16 14.56
C TYR A 164 -31.58 4.88 15.18
N ALA A 165 -32.54 4.52 14.31
CA ALA A 165 -33.79 3.92 14.74
C ALA A 165 -33.52 2.43 14.93
N ASP A 166 -33.63 2.00 16.18
CA ASP A 166 -33.80 0.61 16.60
C ASP A 166 -35.07 0.03 15.97
N ASP A 167 -34.97 -1.13 15.33
CA ASP A 167 -36.07 -2.09 15.35
C ASP A 167 -35.53 -3.48 15.00
N ASN A 168 -35.39 -4.33 16.01
CA ASN A 168 -35.88 -5.70 16.00
C ASN A 168 -35.40 -6.44 17.25
N THR A 169 -36.11 -6.28 18.35
CA THR A 169 -36.29 -7.38 19.30
C THR A 169 -37.58 -7.19 20.09
N ARG A 170 -38.56 -8.10 19.91
CA ARG A 170 -39.05 -9.04 20.95
C ARG A 170 -40.56 -9.36 20.81
N GLY A 171 -40.91 -10.65 20.86
CA GLY A 171 -42.25 -11.18 21.16
C GLY A 171 -42.64 -12.37 20.27
N GLN A 172 -42.19 -13.59 20.58
CA GLN A 172 -42.98 -14.62 21.28
C GLN A 172 -44.39 -14.86 20.70
N SER A 173 -44.59 -16.04 20.11
CA SER A 173 -45.81 -16.84 20.29
C SER A 173 -45.47 -18.31 20.02
N SER A 174 -45.66 -19.09 21.08
CA SER A 174 -45.80 -20.53 21.10
C SER A 174 -47.02 -20.98 20.27
N GLU A 175 -47.15 -22.31 20.12
CA GLU A 175 -48.34 -23.06 19.70
C GLU A 175 -48.47 -23.35 18.19
N ASN A 176 -48.10 -24.58 17.83
CA ASN A 176 -49.01 -25.63 17.30
C ASN A 176 -48.19 -26.58 16.42
N SER A 177 -47.93 -27.79 16.92
CA SER A 177 -48.80 -28.96 16.75
C SER A 177 -48.64 -29.57 15.35
N CYS A 178 -47.98 -30.72 15.31
CA CYS A 178 -48.03 -31.64 14.18
C CYS A 178 -49.49 -31.98 13.83
N PRO A 179 -49.76 -32.26 12.55
CA PRO A 179 -50.31 -33.58 12.28
C PRO A 179 -49.61 -34.29 11.11
N ALA A 180 -49.79 -35.60 11.11
CA ALA A 180 -49.25 -36.58 10.20
C ALA A 180 -49.96 -36.64 8.83
N ARG A 181 -49.32 -37.41 7.93
CA ARG A 181 -49.77 -38.04 6.65
C ARG A 181 -49.43 -37.29 5.36
N ASP A 182 -49.08 -37.96 4.26
CA ASP A 182 -49.23 -39.38 3.86
C ASP A 182 -47.92 -40.17 3.72
#